data_AF-A0A5E4YVH7-F1
#
_entry.id   AF-A0A5E4YVH7-F1
#
_cell.length_a   1.000
_cell.length_b   1.000
_cell.length_c   1.000
_cell.angle_alpha   90.00
_cell.angle_beta   90.00
_cell.angle_gamma   90.00
#
_symmetry.space_group_name_H-M   'P 1'
#
loop_
_entity.id
_entity.type
_entity.pdbx_description
1 polymer ?
#
loop_
_entity_poly.entity_id
_entity_poly.type
_entity_poly.pdbx_seq_one_letter_code
_entity_poly.pdbx_strand_id
1 'polypeptide(L)'
;MASLGPNARAVKGSVSDEADLDRLYAAVKAERGTLDIVFANAGTGSPLPLGQITATHIDETFDTNVKGTIFTVQKALPLMGEGGSIILTGSSAGTTGAPAFCAYSAIQRMADPAEIAAAAAFLASPDSSFMTASEVAVDGGLAQL
;
A
#
# COMPACT_ATOMS: atom_id res chain seq x y z
N MET A 1 4.97 -14.13 -13.53
CA MET A 1 3.91 -13.74 -14.49
C MET A 1 3.13 -14.94 -15.02
N ALA A 2 3.79 -16.01 -15.49
CA ALA A 2 3.09 -17.20 -16.02
C ALA A 2 2.05 -17.84 -15.06
N SER A 3 2.22 -17.70 -13.75
CA SER A 3 1.29 -18.20 -12.72
C SER A 3 0.08 -17.31 -12.42
N LEU A 4 0.03 -16.06 -12.89
CA LEU A 4 -1.05 -15.11 -12.56
C LEU A 4 -2.19 -15.11 -13.59
N GLY A 5 -2.09 -15.94 -14.63
CA GLY A 5 -3.06 -16.04 -15.71
C GLY A 5 -3.00 -14.88 -16.72
N PRO A 6 -3.84 -14.92 -17.77
CA PRO A 6 -3.77 -14.01 -18.91
C PRO A 6 -4.26 -12.58 -18.60
N ASN A 7 -4.94 -12.38 -17.47
CA ASN A 7 -5.49 -11.08 -17.09
C ASN A 7 -4.50 -10.19 -16.33
N ALA A 8 -3.30 -10.69 -16.03
CA ALA A 8 -2.27 -9.97 -15.30
C ALA A 8 -1.32 -9.22 -16.26
N ARG A 9 -1.15 -7.92 -16.01
CA ARG A 9 -0.20 -7.05 -16.72
C ARG A 9 0.82 -6.50 -15.74
N ALA A 10 2.10 -6.72 -16.01
CA ALA A 10 3.19 -6.08 -15.28
C ALA A 10 3.60 -4.78 -15.97
N VAL A 11 3.64 -3.68 -15.21
CA VAL A 11 4.24 -2.41 -15.62
C VAL A 11 5.37 -2.10 -14.64
N LYS A 12 6.61 -2.06 -15.13
CA LYS A 12 7.77 -1.70 -14.31
C LYS A 12 7.79 -0.19 -14.10
N GLY A 13 8.02 0.25 -12.86
CA GLY A 13 8.27 1.65 -12.54
C GLY A 13 8.44 1.89 -11.05
N SER A 14 8.83 3.11 -10.67
CA SER A 14 8.84 3.61 -9.30
C SER A 14 7.64 4.52 -9.04
N VAL A 15 7.02 4.40 -7.87
CA VAL A 15 5.97 5.34 -7.45
C VAL A 15 6.54 6.72 -7.08
N SER A 16 7.85 6.83 -6.83
CA SER A 16 8.51 8.12 -6.58
C SER A 16 8.78 8.93 -7.86
N ASP A 17 8.57 8.34 -9.04
CA ASP A 17 8.71 8.97 -10.35
C ASP A 17 7.32 9.11 -11.00
N GLU A 18 6.89 10.35 -11.22
CA GLU A 18 5.58 10.64 -11.81
C GLU A 18 5.45 10.14 -13.25
N ALA A 19 6.54 10.12 -14.03
CA ALA A 19 6.51 9.62 -15.39
C ALA A 19 6.25 8.10 -15.41
N ASP A 20 6.75 7.38 -14.42
CA ASP A 20 6.47 5.95 -14.26
C ASP A 20 5.00 5.71 -13.87
N LEU A 21 4.42 6.55 -13.00
CA LEU A 21 2.99 6.52 -12.71
C LEU A 21 2.13 6.87 -13.92
N ASP A 22 2.55 7.85 -14.73
CA ASP A 22 1.86 8.20 -15.98
C ASP A 22 1.86 7.01 -16.95
N ARG A 23 2.99 6.30 -17.09
CA ARG A 23 3.06 5.08 -17.91
C ARG A 23 2.15 3.98 -17.36
N LEU A 24 2.08 3.80 -16.04
CA LEU A 24 1.19 2.84 -15.39
C LEU A 24 -0.28 3.13 -15.72
N TYR A 25 -0.75 4.35 -15.46
CA TYR A 25 -2.16 4.69 -15.68
C TYR A 25 -2.53 4.83 -17.16
N ALA A 26 -1.58 5.18 -18.03
CA ALA A 26 -1.78 5.09 -19.47
C ALA A 26 -2.03 3.64 -19.92
N ALA A 27 -1.30 2.67 -19.38
CA ALA A 27 -1.51 1.25 -19.67
C ALA A 27 -2.88 0.77 -19.15
N VAL A 28 -3.26 1.13 -17.93
CA VAL A 28 -4.59 0.80 -17.37
C VAL A 28 -5.71 1.36 -18.26
N LYS A 29 -5.62 2.64 -18.61
CA LYS A 29 -6.62 3.30 -19.47
C LYS A 29 -6.71 2.65 -20.85
N ALA A 30 -5.58 2.31 -21.46
CA ALA A 30 -5.55 1.71 -22.80
C ALA A 30 -6.11 0.28 -22.81
N GLU A 31 -5.84 -0.51 -21.77
CA GLU A 31 -6.20 -1.93 -21.73
C GLU A 31 -7.59 -2.19 -21.11
N ARG A 32 -8.02 -1.37 -20.15
CA ARG A 32 -9.24 -1.59 -19.36
C ARG A 32 -10.23 -0.42 -19.39
N GLY A 33 -9.79 0.79 -19.73
CA GLY A 33 -10.63 2.00 -19.79
C GLY A 33 -10.95 2.62 -18.43
N THR A 34 -11.32 1.80 -17.44
CA THR A 34 -11.66 2.21 -16.07
C THR A 34 -10.80 1.48 -15.04
N LEU A 35 -10.87 1.93 -13.78
CA LEU A 35 -10.19 1.35 -12.64
C LEU A 35 -11.11 1.26 -11.42
N ASP A 36 -11.34 0.05 -10.92
CA ASP A 36 -12.25 -0.15 -9.78
C ASP A 36 -11.51 -0.09 -8.44
N ILE A 37 -10.28 -0.61 -8.38
CA ILE A 37 -9.53 -0.78 -7.13
C ILE A 37 -8.10 -0.26 -7.30
N VAL A 38 -7.65 0.53 -6.33
CA VAL A 38 -6.24 0.94 -6.17
C VAL A 38 -5.72 0.36 -4.87
N PHE A 39 -4.64 -0.44 -4.93
CA PHE A 39 -3.91 -0.85 -3.74
C PHE A 39 -2.53 -0.18 -3.71
N ALA A 40 -2.43 0.95 -3.01
CA ALA A 40 -1.18 1.69 -2.84
C ALA A 40 -0.37 1.09 -1.68
N ASN A 41 0.37 0.02 -2.01
CA ASN A 41 1.17 -0.75 -1.05
C ASN A 41 2.67 -0.45 -1.11
N ALA A 42 3.16 0.16 -2.19
CA ALA A 42 4.58 0.43 -2.35
C ALA A 42 5.10 1.27 -1.18
N GLY A 43 6.12 0.75 -0.50
CA GLY A 43 6.72 1.38 0.66
C GLY A 43 8.16 0.93 0.83
N THR A 44 8.98 1.80 1.39
CA THR A 44 10.37 1.53 1.75
C THR A 44 10.65 1.99 3.17
N GLY A 45 11.69 1.43 3.78
CA GLY A 45 12.17 1.82 5.08
C GLY A 45 13.52 1.18 5.34
N SER A 46 14.47 1.96 5.83
CA SER A 46 15.79 1.47 6.25
C SER A 46 16.05 1.93 7.67
N PRO A 47 16.32 1.03 8.63
CA PRO A 47 16.52 1.43 10.01
C PRO A 47 17.86 2.16 10.19
N LEU A 48 17.82 3.41 10.63
CA LEU A 48 19.01 4.18 11.03
C LEU A 48 18.85 4.75 12.45
N PRO A 49 19.93 4.75 13.27
CA PRO A 49 19.94 5.46 14.55
C PRO A 49 19.71 6.97 14.36
N LEU A 50 19.10 7.64 15.35
CA LEU A 50 18.76 9.07 15.30
C LEU A 50 19.94 9.99 14.91
N GLY A 51 21.18 9.64 15.28
CA GLY A 51 22.38 10.40 14.94
C GLY A 51 22.98 10.12 13.55
N GLN A 52 22.41 9.18 12.79
CA GLN A 52 22.88 8.77 11.47
C GLN A 52 21.88 9.03 10.35
N ILE A 53 20.69 9.57 10.68
CA ILE A 53 19.68 9.95 9.70
C ILE A 53 20.21 11.11 8.86
N THR A 54 20.13 10.96 7.54
CA THR A 54 20.53 11.98 6.55
C THR A 54 19.31 12.57 5.86
N ALA A 55 19.48 13.73 5.22
CA ALA A 55 18.42 14.31 4.38
C ALA A 55 18.01 13.34 3.26
N THR A 56 18.98 12.74 2.55
CA THR A 56 18.71 11.73 1.51
C THR A 56 17.90 10.55 2.02
N HIS A 57 18.17 10.07 3.24
CA HIS A 57 17.39 8.99 3.84
C HIS A 57 15.92 9.37 4.08
N ILE A 58 15.69 10.60 4.54
CA ILE A 58 14.33 11.15 4.71
C ILE A 58 13.68 11.31 3.33
N ASP A 59 14.37 11.93 2.38
CA ASP A 59 13.86 12.20 1.05
C ASP A 59 13.44 10.91 0.34
N GLU A 60 14.28 9.86 0.35
CA GLU A 60 13.95 8.55 -0.24
C GLU A 60 12.70 7.91 0.38
N THR A 61 12.57 7.99 1.70
CA THR A 61 11.44 7.43 2.45
C THR A 61 10.16 8.20 2.16
N PHE A 62 10.21 9.54 2.22
CA PHE A 62 9.06 10.40 1.94
C PHE A 62 8.66 10.38 0.47
N ASP A 63 9.63 10.31 -0.44
CA ASP A 63 9.38 10.23 -1.88
C ASP A 63 8.59 8.98 -2.26
N THR A 64 8.86 7.86 -1.60
CA THR A 64 8.14 6.60 -1.86
C THR A 64 6.83 6.56 -1.09
N ASN A 65 6.90 6.71 0.24
CA ASN A 65 5.79 6.37 1.13
C ASN A 65 4.72 7.47 1.19
N VAL A 66 5.11 8.73 0.95
CA VAL A 66 4.19 9.88 1.03
C VAL A 66 3.89 10.40 -0.37
N LYS A 67 4.90 10.94 -1.06
CA LYS A 67 4.74 11.51 -2.41
C LYS A 67 4.22 10.46 -3.40
N GLY A 68 4.84 9.28 -3.41
CA GLY A 68 4.43 8.18 -4.29
C GLY A 68 3.00 7.71 -4.03
N THR A 69 2.58 7.59 -2.77
CA THR A 69 1.20 7.26 -2.41
C THR A 69 0.22 8.34 -2.90
N ILE A 70 0.51 9.61 -2.64
CA ILE A 70 -0.35 10.74 -3.06
C ILE A 70 -0.54 10.73 -4.57
N PHE A 71 0.54 10.68 -5.35
CA PHE A 71 0.43 10.73 -6.80
C PHE A 71 -0.12 9.45 -7.42
N THR A 72 0.10 8.29 -6.78
CA THR A 72 -0.58 7.05 -7.16
C THR A 72 -2.09 7.24 -7.08
N VAL A 73 -2.61 7.73 -5.96
CA VAL A 73 -4.06 7.96 -5.79
C VAL A 73 -4.54 9.07 -6.73
N GLN A 74 -3.86 10.21 -6.76
CA GLN A 74 -4.27 11.36 -7.55
C GLN A 74 -4.42 11.03 -9.03
N LYS A 75 -3.50 10.24 -9.60
CA LYS A 75 -3.54 9.84 -11.01
C LYS A 75 -4.54 8.70 -11.29
N ALA A 76 -4.92 7.92 -10.27
CA ALA A 76 -5.99 6.94 -10.39
C ALA A 76 -7.38 7.58 -10.47
N LEU A 77 -7.64 8.61 -9.64
CA LEU A 77 -8.99 9.18 -9.45
C LEU A 77 -9.76 9.46 -10.77
N PRO A 78 -9.16 10.01 -11.85
CA PRO A 78 -9.88 10.25 -13.10
C PRO A 78 -10.35 8.99 -13.84
N LEU A 79 -9.81 7.82 -13.50
CA LEU A 79 -10.17 6.52 -14.08
C LEU A 79 -11.16 5.75 -13.21
N MET A 80 -11.41 6.22 -11.99
CA MET A 80 -12.24 5.51 -11.01
C MET A 80 -13.73 5.82 -11.19
N GLY A 81 -14.54 4.77 -11.17
CA GLY A 81 -16.00 4.85 -11.20
C GLY A 81 -16.63 4.92 -9.81
N GLU A 82 -17.95 5.05 -9.79
CA GLU A 82 -18.74 4.96 -8.55
C GLU A 82 -18.57 3.57 -7.90
N GLY A 83 -18.41 3.54 -6.58
CA GLY A 83 -18.16 2.30 -5.84
C GLY A 83 -16.71 1.79 -5.88
N GLY A 84 -15.77 2.56 -6.48
CA GLY A 84 -14.36 2.21 -6.47
C GLY A 84 -13.73 2.27 -5.07
N SER A 85 -12.68 1.48 -4.85
CA SER A 85 -11.98 1.36 -3.56
C SER A 85 -10.51 1.78 -3.66
N ILE A 86 -10.06 2.62 -2.73
CA ILE A 86 -8.65 2.99 -2.56
C ILE A 86 -8.19 2.41 -1.23
N ILE A 87 -7.21 1.51 -1.30
CA ILE A 87 -6.63 0.83 -0.15
C ILE A 87 -5.21 1.34 0.01
N LEU A 88 -4.93 1.96 1.16
CA LEU A 88 -3.61 2.47 1.52
C LEU A 88 -2.97 1.56 2.56
N THR A 89 -1.71 1.21 2.37
CA THR A 89 -0.99 0.40 3.35
C THR A 89 -0.37 1.30 4.41
N GLY A 90 -0.88 1.19 5.64
CA GLY A 90 -0.29 1.81 6.83
C GLY A 90 0.67 0.87 7.56
N SER A 91 1.10 1.27 8.76
CA SER A 91 1.91 0.42 9.64
C SER A 91 1.63 0.76 11.10
N SER A 92 1.50 -0.28 11.93
CA SER A 92 1.35 -0.15 13.39
C SER A 92 2.55 0.56 14.04
N ALA A 93 3.74 0.53 13.41
CA ALA A 93 4.90 1.28 13.88
C ALA A 93 4.64 2.80 13.97
N GLY A 94 3.67 3.33 13.20
CA GLY A 94 3.25 4.72 13.28
C GLY A 94 2.49 5.09 14.56
N THR A 95 1.92 4.10 15.26
CA THR A 95 1.14 4.31 16.50
C THR A 95 1.82 3.73 17.75
N THR A 96 2.56 2.61 17.63
CA THR A 96 3.14 1.90 18.79
C THR A 96 4.62 2.17 19.05
N GLY A 97 5.37 2.72 18.07
CA GLY A 97 6.83 2.69 18.09
C GLY A 97 7.39 1.26 17.92
N ALA A 98 8.69 1.12 17.64
CA ALA A 98 9.27 -0.17 17.24
C ALA A 98 10.50 -0.66 18.05
N PRO A 99 10.37 -1.03 19.34
CA PRO A 99 11.34 -1.90 20.00
C PRO A 99 10.96 -3.38 19.75
N ALA A 100 11.75 -4.09 18.93
CA ALA A 100 11.65 -5.54 18.65
C ALA A 100 10.32 -6.04 18.04
N PHE A 101 10.20 -5.91 16.71
CA PHE A 101 9.06 -6.19 15.80
C PHE A 101 8.28 -7.53 15.91
N CYS A 102 8.55 -8.42 16.86
CA CYS A 102 7.78 -9.66 17.05
C CYS A 102 7.37 -9.97 18.49
N ALA A 103 8.08 -9.45 19.51
CA ALA A 103 7.92 -9.88 20.90
C ALA A 103 6.61 -9.39 21.57
N TYR A 104 5.85 -8.52 20.90
CA TYR A 104 4.68 -7.85 21.48
C TYR A 104 3.35 -8.14 20.78
N SER A 105 3.32 -8.88 19.65
CA SER A 105 2.03 -9.29 19.08
C SER A 105 1.40 -10.40 19.93
N ALA A 106 0.07 -10.39 20.12
CA ALA A 106 -0.62 -11.40 20.93
C ALA A 106 -0.40 -12.83 20.38
N ILE A 107 -0.19 -12.94 19.07
CA ILE A 107 0.09 -14.19 18.36
C ILE A 107 1.59 -14.53 18.26
N GLN A 108 2.50 -13.65 18.71
CA GLN A 108 3.97 -13.85 18.77
C GLN A 108 4.61 -14.34 17.45
N ARG A 109 4.07 -13.92 16.31
CA ARG A 109 4.62 -14.20 14.98
C ARG A 109 4.38 -13.05 14.01
N MET A 110 5.14 -13.05 12.92
CA MET A 110 4.87 -12.21 11.75
C MET A 110 3.62 -12.72 11.00
N ALA A 111 2.88 -11.80 10.37
CA ALA A 111 1.80 -12.16 9.47
C ALA A 111 2.34 -12.88 8.22
N ASP A 112 1.62 -13.89 7.75
CA ASP A 112 1.84 -14.47 6.43
C ASP A 112 1.32 -13.48 5.36
N PRO A 113 2.03 -13.26 4.23
CA PRO A 113 1.54 -12.42 3.15
C PRO A 113 0.11 -12.74 2.68
N ALA A 114 -0.32 -13.99 2.75
CA ALA A 114 -1.68 -14.40 2.42
C ALA A 114 -2.73 -13.81 3.38
N GLU A 115 -2.39 -13.61 4.65
CA GLU A 115 -3.29 -12.98 5.64
C GLU A 115 -3.50 -11.50 5.34
N ILE A 116 -2.44 -10.79 4.93
CA ILE A 116 -2.53 -9.40 4.49
C ILE A 116 -3.31 -9.30 3.18
N ALA A 117 -3.06 -10.21 2.23
CA ALA A 117 -3.76 -10.25 0.95
C ALA A 117 -5.27 -10.50 1.15
N ALA A 118 -5.66 -11.34 2.11
CA ALA A 118 -7.07 -11.57 2.44
C ALA A 118 -7.76 -10.30 2.96
N ALA A 119 -7.09 -9.51 3.80
CA ALA A 119 -7.62 -8.24 4.27
C ALA A 119 -7.77 -7.22 3.13
N ALA A 120 -6.79 -7.12 2.24
CA ALA A 120 -6.87 -6.27 1.05
C ALA A 120 -8.02 -6.72 0.13
N ALA A 121 -8.21 -8.03 -0.06
CA ALA A 121 -9.31 -8.59 -0.85
C ALA A 121 -10.68 -8.25 -0.24
N PHE A 122 -10.81 -8.31 1.09
CA PHE A 122 -12.02 -7.88 1.78
C PHE A 122 -12.32 -6.39 1.55
N LEU A 123 -11.33 -5.50 1.71
CA LEU A 123 -11.47 -4.05 1.48
C LEU A 123 -11.72 -3.67 0.02
N ALA A 124 -11.37 -4.56 -0.91
CA ALA A 124 -11.65 -4.44 -2.32
C ALA A 124 -13.05 -4.95 -2.72
N SER A 125 -13.75 -5.62 -1.80
CA SER A 125 -15.02 -6.28 -2.07
C SER A 125 -16.22 -5.42 -1.64
N PRO A 126 -17.43 -5.73 -2.14
CA PRO A 126 -18.66 -5.09 -1.65
C PRO A 126 -18.93 -5.31 -0.15
N ASP A 127 -18.31 -6.30 0.49
CA ASP A 127 -18.53 -6.59 1.91
C ASP A 127 -18.02 -5.46 2.83
N SER A 128 -17.13 -4.59 2.33
CA SER A 128 -16.66 -3.39 3.01
C SER A 128 -17.41 -2.12 2.58
N SER A 129 -18.57 -2.21 1.93
CA SER A 129 -19.28 -1.04 1.36
C SER A 129 -19.66 0.05 2.37
N PHE A 130 -19.66 -0.26 3.66
CA PHE A 130 -19.94 0.68 4.74
C PHE A 130 -18.68 1.08 5.54
N MET A 131 -17.49 0.80 5.01
CA MET A 131 -16.20 1.13 5.62
C MET A 131 -15.45 2.12 4.72
N THR A 132 -15.43 3.39 5.11
CA THR A 132 -14.69 4.44 4.39
C THR A 132 -13.79 5.18 5.36
N ALA A 133 -12.58 5.55 4.91
CA ALA A 133 -11.59 6.30 5.68
C ALA A 133 -11.28 5.67 7.07
N SER A 134 -11.36 4.34 7.14
CA SER A 134 -11.15 3.56 8.35
C SER A 134 -9.84 2.78 8.24
N GLU A 135 -9.16 2.60 9.37
CA GLU A 135 -8.00 1.72 9.47
C GLU A 135 -8.44 0.33 9.92
N VAL A 136 -7.95 -0.71 9.23
CA VAL A 136 -8.13 -2.10 9.63
C VAL A 136 -6.78 -2.65 10.07
N ALA A 137 -6.62 -2.85 11.38
CA ALA A 137 -5.41 -3.44 11.92
C ALA A 137 -5.35 -4.95 11.61
N VAL A 138 -4.25 -5.37 10.99
CA VAL A 138 -3.93 -6.78 10.71
C VAL A 138 -2.56 -7.09 11.32
N ASP A 139 -2.51 -7.03 12.64
CA ASP A 139 -1.26 -7.01 13.41
C ASP A 139 -1.17 -8.12 14.48
N GLY A 140 -2.13 -9.05 14.46
CA GLY A 140 -2.21 -10.12 15.44
C GLY A 140 -2.57 -9.63 16.85
N GLY A 141 -3.28 -8.51 16.97
CA GLY A 141 -3.74 -7.95 18.24
C GLY A 141 -2.73 -6.99 18.89
N LEU A 142 -1.74 -6.50 18.16
CA LEU A 142 -0.67 -5.66 18.69
C LEU A 142 -1.19 -4.28 19.13
N ALA A 143 -2.01 -3.62 18.31
CA ALA A 143 -2.52 -2.28 18.57
C ALA A 143 -3.69 -2.23 19.58
N GLN A 144 -4.17 -3.38 20.04
CA GLN A 144 -5.32 -3.52 20.94
C GLN A 144 -4.93 -3.89 22.38
N LEU A 145 -3.62 -3.94 22.67
CA LEU A 145 -3.03 -4.16 23.99
C LEU A 145 -2.37 -2.87 24.51
#